data_AF-A0A1W1VF30-F1
#
_entry.id   AF-A0A1W1VF30-F1
#
_cell.length_a   1.000
_cell.length_b   1.000
_cell.length_c   1.000
_cell.angle_alpha   90.00
_cell.angle_beta   90.00
_cell.angle_gamma   90.00
#
_symmetry.space_group_name_H-M   'P 1'
#
loop_
_entity.id
_entity.type
_entity.pdbx_description
1 polymer ?
#
loop_
_entity_poly.entity_id
_entity_poly.type
_entity_poly.pdbx_seq_one_letter_code
_entity_poly.pdbx_strand_id
1 'polypeptide(L)'
;MALYRKDNPESTGVLTLQQKLGRSTARRSLLWAARLSRSPSLTLPDMATLYTILLTLHNINRWLVLLTGLWALIRSLGGVGGGKDLTPADRRPVVMFAGTVHLQLVLGLLLFALVGSQGGRVFGDAPRASFRWEHLGLGLIAAVFATLASAISKRAKGSQAPFRAAALWSGLALLTVLLMIPWWRPLLRLFS
;
A
#
# COMPACT_ATOMS: atom_id res chain seq x y z
N MET A 1 66.22 -49.94 -39.74
CA MET A 1 65.04 -50.83 -39.66
C MET A 1 63.81 -49.94 -39.57
N ALA A 2 63.13 -49.73 -40.71
CA ALA A 2 61.99 -48.83 -40.84
C ALA A 2 60.68 -49.59 -40.54
N LEU A 3 59.87 -49.09 -39.61
CA LEU A 3 58.56 -49.67 -39.28
C LEU A 3 57.45 -48.91 -40.01
N TYR A 4 56.81 -49.63 -40.93
CA TYR A 4 55.64 -49.25 -41.70
C TYR A 4 54.39 -49.13 -40.80
N ARG A 5 53.86 -47.92 -40.66
CA ARG A 5 52.59 -47.64 -39.95
C ARG A 5 51.45 -47.75 -40.96
N LYS A 6 50.55 -48.70 -40.74
CA LYS A 6 49.35 -48.93 -41.56
C LYS A 6 48.24 -48.02 -41.05
N ASP A 7 47.93 -46.97 -41.81
CA ASP A 7 46.87 -46.02 -41.47
C ASP A 7 45.50 -46.64 -41.79
N ASN A 8 44.66 -46.81 -40.76
CA ASN A 8 43.33 -47.42 -40.87
C ASN A 8 42.26 -46.35 -41.26
N PRO A 9 41.63 -46.43 -42.45
CA PRO A 9 40.73 -45.39 -42.95
C PRO A 9 39.38 -45.30 -42.22
N GLU A 10 39.03 -46.26 -41.36
CA GLU A 10 37.74 -46.29 -40.67
C GLU A 10 37.63 -45.29 -39.49
N SER A 11 38.76 -44.81 -38.97
CA SER A 11 38.77 -43.86 -37.85
C SER A 11 38.30 -42.45 -38.23
N THR A 12 38.44 -42.06 -39.50
CA THR A 12 38.10 -40.72 -39.99
C THR A 12 36.59 -40.51 -40.14
N GLY A 13 35.85 -41.54 -40.53
CA GLY A 13 34.39 -41.46 -40.73
C GLY A 13 33.61 -41.29 -39.43
N VAL A 14 34.01 -42.01 -38.38
CA VAL A 14 33.31 -42.01 -37.07
C VAL A 14 33.50 -40.68 -36.34
N LEU A 15 34.69 -40.08 -36.41
CA LEU A 15 34.96 -38.76 -35.82
C LEU A 15 34.10 -37.66 -36.45
N THR A 16 33.86 -37.73 -37.76
CA THR A 16 33.10 -36.71 -38.50
C THR A 16 31.61 -36.74 -38.15
N LEU A 17 31.02 -37.92 -37.92
CA LEU A 17 29.62 -38.08 -37.53
C LEU A 17 29.36 -37.65 -36.07
N GLN A 18 30.23 -38.03 -35.13
CA GLN A 18 30.15 -37.60 -33.73
C GLN A 18 30.23 -36.07 -33.60
N GLN A 19 31.13 -35.43 -34.37
CA GLN A 19 31.30 -33.98 -34.34
C GLN A 19 30.08 -33.24 -34.95
N LYS A 20 29.42 -33.82 -35.96
CA LYS A 20 28.21 -33.24 -36.57
C LYS A 20 26.98 -33.38 -35.67
N LEU A 21 26.83 -34.53 -35.00
CA LEU A 21 25.73 -34.80 -34.08
C LEU A 21 25.82 -33.92 -32.82
N GLY A 22 27.01 -33.75 -32.24
CA GLY A 22 27.26 -32.87 -31.10
C GLY A 22 26.98 -31.38 -31.37
N ARG A 23 27.17 -30.91 -32.60
CA ARG A 23 26.86 -29.53 -33.00
C ARG A 23 25.34 -29.28 -33.16
N SER A 24 24.57 -30.31 -33.51
CA SER A 24 23.11 -30.18 -33.73
C SER A 24 22.31 -30.17 -32.42
N THR A 25 22.73 -30.96 -31.43
CA THR A 25 22.12 -31.02 -30.11
C THR A 25 22.45 -29.77 -29.30
N ALA A 26 23.70 -29.29 -29.37
CA ALA A 26 24.12 -28.05 -28.71
C ALA A 26 23.38 -26.80 -29.22
N ARG A 27 23.12 -26.71 -30.54
CA ARG A 27 22.34 -25.59 -31.09
C ARG A 27 20.87 -25.65 -30.70
N ARG A 28 20.28 -26.85 -30.62
CA ARG A 28 18.89 -27.03 -30.20
C ARG A 28 18.71 -26.72 -28.71
N SER A 29 19.63 -27.15 -27.84
CA SER A 29 19.56 -26.84 -26.40
C SER A 29 19.75 -25.35 -26.11
N LEU A 30 20.62 -24.64 -26.86
CA LEU A 30 20.78 -23.19 -26.75
C LEU A 30 19.52 -22.42 -27.19
N LEU A 31 18.83 -22.87 -28.24
CA LEU A 31 17.58 -22.27 -28.70
C LEU A 31 16.41 -22.53 -27.73
N TRP A 32 16.37 -23.70 -27.09
CA TRP A 32 15.41 -24.00 -26.03
C TRP A 32 15.69 -23.18 -24.76
N ALA A 33 16.96 -23.05 -24.35
CA ALA A 33 17.35 -22.22 -23.21
C ALA A 33 17.05 -20.72 -23.45
N ALA A 34 17.32 -20.21 -24.65
CA ALA A 34 17.01 -18.83 -25.03
C ALA A 34 15.50 -18.55 -25.18
N ARG A 35 14.67 -19.59 -25.36
CA ARG A 35 13.21 -19.47 -25.43
C ARG A 35 12.56 -19.51 -24.05
N LEU A 36 13.14 -20.22 -23.09
CA LEU A 36 12.69 -20.26 -21.70
C LEU A 36 13.05 -18.98 -20.91
N SER A 37 14.04 -18.19 -21.36
CA SER A 37 14.31 -16.87 -20.80
C SER A 37 13.35 -15.76 -21.26
N ARG A 38 12.48 -16.07 -22.24
CA ARG A 38 11.41 -15.18 -22.74
C ARG A 38 10.03 -15.74 -22.44
N SER A 39 9.83 -16.30 -21.25
CA SER A 39 8.46 -16.38 -20.73
C SER A 39 7.99 -14.94 -20.46
N PRO A 40 6.90 -14.46 -21.09
CA PRO A 40 6.18 -13.33 -20.53
C PRO A 40 5.65 -13.87 -19.21
N SER A 41 6.38 -13.61 -18.12
CA SER A 41 5.81 -13.79 -16.80
C SER A 41 4.51 -13.01 -16.84
N LEU A 42 3.38 -13.68 -16.59
CA LEU A 42 2.22 -13.01 -16.04
C LEU A 42 2.73 -12.41 -14.72
N THR A 43 3.32 -11.23 -14.83
CA THR A 43 4.02 -10.58 -13.73
C THR A 43 2.93 -10.24 -12.74
N LEU A 44 2.84 -11.00 -11.66
CA LEU A 44 2.32 -10.45 -10.42
C LEU A 44 3.01 -9.09 -10.25
N PRO A 45 2.27 -8.02 -9.94
CA PRO A 45 2.87 -6.70 -9.80
C PRO A 45 4.10 -6.83 -8.91
N ASP A 46 5.25 -6.42 -9.43
CA ASP A 46 6.49 -6.43 -8.65
C ASP A 46 6.22 -5.77 -7.29
N MET A 47 6.79 -6.30 -6.22
CA MET A 47 6.55 -5.83 -4.85
C MET A 47 6.87 -4.33 -4.71
N ALA A 48 7.82 -3.84 -5.50
CA ALA A 48 8.11 -2.41 -5.63
C ALA A 48 6.94 -1.60 -6.24
N THR A 49 6.31 -2.13 -7.29
CA THR A 49 5.12 -1.54 -7.92
C THR A 49 3.94 -1.52 -6.96
N LEU A 50 3.66 -2.65 -6.28
CA LEU A 50 2.58 -2.74 -5.30
C LEU A 50 2.79 -1.75 -4.14
N TYR A 51 4.01 -1.67 -3.61
CA TYR A 51 4.38 -0.69 -2.58
C TYR A 51 4.10 0.75 -3.04
N THR A 52 4.51 1.11 -4.25
CA THR A 52 4.33 2.46 -4.80
C THR A 52 2.85 2.82 -4.94
N ILE A 53 2.04 1.88 -5.44
CA ILE A 53 0.59 2.06 -5.57
C ILE A 53 -0.05 2.29 -4.21
N LEU A 54 0.21 1.41 -3.24
CA LEU A 54 -0.36 1.52 -1.89
C LEU A 54 0.09 2.79 -1.17
N LEU A 55 1.37 3.16 -1.30
CA LEU A 55 1.91 4.39 -0.72
C LEU A 55 1.25 5.63 -1.32
N THR A 56 1.05 5.64 -2.63
CA THR A 56 0.37 6.73 -3.35
C THR A 56 -1.07 6.85 -2.89
N LEU A 57 -1.81 5.73 -2.83
CA LEU A 57 -3.19 5.70 -2.34
C LEU A 57 -3.29 6.16 -0.87
N HIS A 58 -2.39 5.71 -0.01
CA HIS A 58 -2.36 6.14 1.40
C HIS A 58 -2.08 7.64 1.52
N ASN A 59 -1.21 8.21 0.68
CA ASN A 59 -0.93 9.65 0.68
C ASN A 59 -2.12 10.47 0.16
N ILE A 60 -2.73 10.07 -0.95
CA ILE A 60 -3.94 10.73 -1.48
C ILE A 60 -5.08 10.67 -0.45
N ASN A 61 -5.28 9.49 0.16
CA ASN A 61 -6.35 9.31 1.15
C ASN A 61 -6.13 10.15 2.42
N ARG A 62 -4.88 10.46 2.81
CA ARG A 62 -4.61 11.39 3.92
C ARG A 62 -5.28 12.75 3.70
N TRP A 63 -5.22 13.27 2.47
CA TRP A 63 -5.86 14.54 2.14
C TRP A 63 -7.38 14.43 2.16
N LEU A 64 -7.94 13.31 1.70
CA LEU A 64 -9.37 13.02 1.82
C LEU A 64 -9.83 12.97 3.29
N VAL A 65 -9.03 12.37 4.18
CA VAL A 65 -9.28 12.35 5.64
C VAL A 65 -9.36 13.76 6.20
N LEU A 66 -8.42 14.64 5.85
CA LEU A 66 -8.43 16.02 6.34
C LEU A 66 -9.63 16.82 5.80
N LEU A 67 -9.93 16.70 4.51
CA LEU A 67 -11.06 17.41 3.88
C LEU A 67 -12.40 16.96 4.46
N THR A 68 -12.63 15.65 4.57
CA THR A 68 -13.86 15.10 5.14
C THR A 68 -13.97 15.36 6.64
N GLY A 69 -12.86 15.34 7.37
CA GLY A 69 -12.82 15.68 8.80
C GLY A 69 -13.16 17.13 9.08
N LEU A 70 -12.58 18.07 8.31
CA LEU A 70 -12.93 19.48 8.41
C LEU A 70 -14.40 19.72 8.05
N TRP A 71 -14.88 19.09 6.98
CA TRP A 71 -16.29 19.18 6.58
C TRP A 71 -17.23 18.64 7.66
N ALA A 72 -16.91 17.49 8.26
CA ALA A 72 -17.64 16.92 9.38
C ALA A 72 -17.67 17.86 10.58
N LEU A 73 -16.55 18.49 10.92
CA LEU A 73 -16.46 19.41 12.05
C LEU A 73 -17.27 20.69 11.82
N ILE A 74 -17.12 21.34 10.66
CA ILE A 74 -17.88 22.55 10.30
C ILE A 74 -19.38 22.27 10.33
N ARG A 75 -19.81 21.14 9.73
CA ARG A 75 -21.24 20.80 9.67
C ARG A 75 -21.80 20.48 11.06
N SER A 76 -21.01 19.81 11.89
CA SER A 76 -21.42 19.46 13.26
C SER A 76 -21.53 20.69 14.15
N LEU A 77 -20.54 21.59 14.11
CA LEU A 77 -20.53 22.83 14.88
C LEU A 77 -21.68 23.77 14.49
N GLY A 78 -21.99 23.88 13.20
CA GLY A 78 -23.12 24.70 12.72
C GLY A 78 -24.51 24.23 13.16
N GLY A 79 -24.64 23.03 13.75
CA GLY A 79 -25.88 22.55 14.37
C GLY A 79 -25.92 22.71 15.89
N VAL A 80 -24.78 23.01 16.53
CA VAL A 80 -24.73 23.24 17.99
C VAL A 80 -25.36 24.60 18.29
N GLY A 81 -26.61 24.59 18.76
CA GLY A 81 -27.35 25.79 19.17
C GLY A 81 -28.51 26.20 18.24
N GLY A 82 -28.64 25.58 17.07
CA GLY A 82 -29.65 25.96 16.07
C GLY A 82 -31.05 25.37 16.29
N GLY A 83 -31.30 24.63 17.38
CA GLY A 83 -32.59 24.01 17.69
C GLY A 83 -33.11 22.95 16.70
N LYS A 84 -32.44 22.75 15.57
CA LYS A 84 -32.80 21.82 14.49
C LYS A 84 -32.35 20.40 14.76
N ASP A 85 -33.05 19.44 14.15
CA ASP A 85 -32.68 18.03 14.20
C ASP A 85 -31.53 17.69 13.23
N LEU A 86 -30.80 16.62 13.55
CA LEU A 86 -29.70 16.12 12.71
C LEU A 86 -30.26 15.48 11.44
N THR A 87 -30.04 16.13 10.30
CA THR A 87 -30.47 15.62 9.01
C THR A 87 -29.45 14.62 8.41
N PRO A 88 -29.86 13.80 7.41
CA PRO A 88 -28.91 12.95 6.68
C PRO A 88 -27.78 13.73 6.00
N ALA A 89 -28.05 14.95 5.52
CA ALA A 89 -27.04 15.82 4.92
C ALA A 89 -25.97 16.25 5.94
N ASP A 90 -26.36 16.39 7.21
CA ASP A 90 -25.48 16.82 8.30
C ASP A 90 -24.60 15.67 8.77
N ARG A 91 -25.12 14.45 8.64
CA ARG A 91 -24.47 13.20 9.07
C ARG A 91 -23.55 12.61 8.00
N ARG A 92 -23.80 12.85 6.71
CA ARG A 92 -23.01 12.30 5.60
C ARG A 92 -21.50 12.62 5.73
N PRO A 93 -21.07 13.85 6.07
CA PRO A 93 -19.65 14.16 6.25
C PRO A 93 -19.00 13.38 7.38
N VAL A 94 -19.69 13.18 8.50
CA VAL A 94 -19.20 12.41 9.67
C VAL A 94 -18.96 10.95 9.28
N VAL A 95 -19.88 10.35 8.51
CA VAL A 95 -19.74 8.97 8.02
C VAL A 95 -18.61 8.86 6.99
N MET A 96 -18.50 9.83 6.07
CA MET A 96 -17.41 9.88 5.09
C MET A 96 -16.05 10.01 5.78
N PHE A 97 -15.95 10.86 6.79
CA PHE A 97 -14.73 11.01 7.58
C PHE A 97 -14.34 9.69 8.24
N ALA A 98 -15.26 9.01 8.93
CA ALA A 98 -14.99 7.68 9.48
C ALA A 98 -14.53 6.68 8.41
N GLY A 99 -15.21 6.63 7.27
CA GLY A 99 -14.84 5.75 6.16
C GLY A 99 -13.42 6.02 5.64
N THR A 100 -13.06 7.28 5.42
CA THR A 100 -11.71 7.65 4.96
C THR A 100 -10.63 7.35 6.00
N VAL A 101 -10.90 7.52 7.31
CA VAL A 101 -9.97 7.17 8.39
C VAL A 101 -9.75 5.66 8.44
N HIS A 102 -10.81 4.85 8.32
CA HIS A 102 -10.67 3.39 8.26
C HIS A 102 -9.90 2.94 7.02
N LEU A 103 -10.18 3.54 5.85
CA LEU A 103 -9.41 3.27 4.64
C LEU A 103 -7.94 3.65 4.81
N GLN A 104 -7.64 4.78 5.45
CA GLN A 104 -6.27 5.21 5.76
C GLN A 104 -5.55 4.16 6.61
N LEU A 105 -6.21 3.67 7.66
CA LEU A 105 -5.68 2.67 8.57
C LEU A 105 -5.42 1.35 7.84
N VAL A 106 -6.35 0.88 7.01
CA VAL A 106 -6.19 -0.36 6.22
C VAL A 106 -5.02 -0.23 5.25
N LEU A 107 -4.94 0.87 4.49
CA LEU A 107 -3.81 1.13 3.59
C LEU A 107 -2.48 1.19 4.37
N GLY A 108 -2.49 1.78 5.57
CA GLY A 108 -1.32 1.85 6.45
C GLY A 108 -0.89 0.47 6.98
N LEU A 109 -1.85 -0.39 7.35
CA LEU A 109 -1.60 -1.76 7.79
C LEU A 109 -1.06 -2.64 6.66
N LEU A 110 -1.60 -2.51 5.44
CA LEU A 110 -1.10 -3.20 4.26
C LEU A 110 0.34 -2.77 3.95
N LEU A 111 0.63 -1.46 4.01
CA LEU A 111 1.99 -0.96 3.89
C LEU A 111 2.87 -1.57 4.98
N PHE A 112 2.47 -1.48 6.25
CA PHE A 112 3.22 -2.00 7.39
C PHE A 112 3.58 -3.49 7.23
N ALA A 113 2.63 -4.31 6.76
CA ALA A 113 2.87 -5.73 6.48
C ALA A 113 3.89 -5.93 5.34
N LEU A 114 3.77 -5.18 4.24
CA LEU A 114 4.72 -5.23 3.12
C LEU A 114 6.12 -4.73 3.48
N VAL A 115 6.23 -3.77 4.40
CA VAL A 115 7.53 -3.29 4.92
C VAL A 115 8.20 -4.36 5.77
N GLY A 116 7.42 -5.01 6.62
CA GLY A 116 7.89 -6.02 7.56
C GLY A 116 8.52 -7.21 6.85
N SER A 117 7.96 -7.61 5.70
CA SER A 117 8.55 -8.65 4.85
C SER A 117 9.85 -8.24 4.14
N GLN A 118 10.11 -6.94 3.99
CA GLN A 118 11.25 -6.37 3.25
C GLN A 118 12.40 -5.88 4.17
N GLY A 119 12.41 -6.24 5.45
CA GLY A 119 13.51 -5.87 6.37
C GLY A 119 13.45 -4.44 6.94
N GLY A 120 12.25 -3.84 7.05
CA GLY A 120 12.01 -2.73 7.98
C GLY A 120 12.43 -1.32 7.54
N ARG A 121 12.89 -1.09 6.30
CA ARG A 121 13.51 0.20 5.90
C ARG A 121 12.55 1.36 5.55
N VAL A 122 11.23 1.17 5.54
CA VAL A 122 10.26 2.20 5.06
C VAL A 122 10.10 3.40 6.01
N PHE A 123 10.70 3.32 7.19
CA PHE A 123 10.84 4.44 8.11
C PHE A 123 12.30 4.83 8.33
N GLY A 124 13.17 4.60 7.33
CA GLY A 124 14.56 5.05 7.36
C GLY A 124 14.70 6.55 7.65
N ASP A 125 13.74 7.35 7.18
CA ASP A 125 13.68 8.80 7.42
C ASP A 125 12.85 9.19 8.67
N ALA A 126 12.43 8.22 9.50
CA ALA A 126 11.73 8.55 10.73
C ALA A 126 12.72 9.11 11.77
N PRO A 127 12.33 10.13 12.57
CA PRO A 127 13.19 10.71 13.58
C PRO A 127 13.68 9.70 14.62
N ARG A 128 12.89 8.64 14.86
CA ARG A 128 13.19 7.56 15.81
C ARG A 128 12.49 6.27 15.41
N ALA A 129 13.07 5.14 15.79
CA ALA A 129 12.55 3.80 15.46
C ALA A 129 11.14 3.52 16.04
N SER A 130 10.79 4.14 17.19
CA SER A 130 9.48 3.98 17.84
C SER A 130 8.33 4.64 17.08
N PHE A 131 8.62 5.61 16.20
CA PHE A 131 7.61 6.38 15.48
C PHE A 131 6.63 5.49 14.70
N ARG A 132 7.09 4.33 14.21
CA ARG A 132 6.23 3.36 13.51
C ARG A 132 5.06 2.88 14.35
N TRP A 133 5.35 2.54 15.59
CA TRP A 133 4.37 2.00 16.54
C TRP A 133 3.47 3.11 17.07
N GLU A 134 4.03 4.30 17.31
CA GLU A 134 3.27 5.49 17.70
C GLU A 134 2.30 5.91 16.60
N HIS A 135 2.76 5.93 15.35
CA HIS A 135 1.94 6.25 14.19
C HIS A 135 0.79 5.26 14.03
N LEU A 136 1.07 3.95 14.13
CA LEU A 136 0.02 2.93 14.08
C LEU A 136 -0.96 3.05 15.25
N GLY A 137 -0.46 3.28 16.47
CA GLY A 137 -1.27 3.44 17.68
C GLY A 137 -2.20 4.64 17.62
N LEU A 138 -1.70 5.81 17.19
CA LEU A 138 -2.53 6.99 16.98
C LEU A 138 -3.55 6.78 15.86
N GLY A 139 -3.21 6.01 14.82
CA GLY A 139 -4.14 5.65 13.74
C GLY A 139 -5.32 4.81 14.23
N LEU A 140 -5.06 3.85 15.12
CA LEU A 140 -6.10 3.06 15.77
C LEU A 140 -7.00 3.92 16.67
N ILE A 141 -6.41 4.81 17.48
CA ILE A 141 -7.16 5.73 18.33
C ILE A 141 -8.05 6.66 17.48
N ALA A 142 -7.51 7.21 16.39
CA ALA A 142 -8.27 8.04 15.46
C ALA A 142 -9.46 7.26 14.84
N ALA A 143 -9.25 6.01 14.43
CA ALA A 143 -10.30 5.15 13.90
C ALA A 143 -11.41 4.86 14.92
N VAL A 144 -11.05 4.63 16.18
CA VAL A 144 -12.02 4.48 17.28
C VAL A 144 -12.84 5.77 17.44
N PHE A 145 -12.19 6.93 17.56
CA PHE A 145 -12.90 8.20 17.70
C PHE A 145 -13.81 8.51 16.51
N ALA A 146 -13.37 8.23 15.28
CA ALA A 146 -14.20 8.42 14.09
C ALA A 146 -15.41 7.46 14.07
N THR A 147 -15.24 6.23 14.54
CA THR A 147 -16.35 5.27 14.72
C THR A 147 -17.35 5.79 15.75
N LEU A 148 -16.85 6.28 16.89
CA LEU A 148 -17.67 6.88 17.95
C LEU A 148 -18.44 8.11 17.45
N ALA A 149 -17.81 8.96 16.62
CA ALA A 149 -18.46 10.10 16.01
C ALA A 149 -19.70 9.69 15.19
N SER A 150 -19.58 8.66 14.35
CA SER A 150 -20.70 8.16 13.54
C SER A 150 -21.76 7.42 14.36
N ALA A 151 -21.32 6.58 15.31
CA ALA A 151 -22.21 5.71 16.08
C ALA A 151 -22.99 6.47 17.16
N ILE A 152 -22.33 7.35 17.91
CA ILE A 152 -22.97 8.09 19.01
C ILE A 152 -23.87 9.19 18.45
N SER A 153 -23.42 9.95 17.44
CA SER A 153 -24.28 10.98 16.82
C SER A 153 -25.57 10.42 16.23
N LYS A 154 -25.55 9.18 15.70
CA LYS A 154 -26.76 8.50 15.22
C LYS A 154 -27.75 8.17 16.33
N ARG A 155 -27.26 7.80 17.51
CA ARG A 155 -28.06 7.25 18.61
C ARG A 155 -28.51 8.31 19.61
N ALA A 156 -27.84 9.46 19.64
CA ALA A 156 -28.19 10.57 20.50
C ALA A 156 -29.62 11.08 20.19
N LYS A 157 -30.33 11.51 21.23
CA LYS A 157 -31.73 11.99 21.15
C LYS A 157 -31.78 13.50 21.37
N GLY A 158 -32.80 14.13 20.80
CA GLY A 158 -33.01 15.57 20.85
C GLY A 158 -32.21 16.33 19.79
N SER A 159 -32.47 17.63 19.67
CA SER A 159 -31.93 18.45 18.58
C SER A 159 -30.44 18.78 18.75
N GLN A 160 -29.93 18.93 19.98
CA GLN A 160 -28.54 19.37 20.20
C GLN A 160 -27.53 18.24 20.45
N ALA A 161 -27.92 17.18 21.15
CA ALA A 161 -27.01 16.12 21.57
C ALA A 161 -26.31 15.40 20.39
N PRO A 162 -26.98 15.09 19.26
CA PRO A 162 -26.35 14.49 18.08
C PRO A 162 -25.21 15.35 17.50
N PHE A 163 -25.43 16.67 17.39
CA PHE A 163 -24.42 17.60 16.88
C PHE A 163 -23.22 17.74 17.82
N ARG A 164 -23.46 17.83 19.14
CA ARG A 164 -22.38 17.88 20.13
C ARG A 164 -21.52 16.61 20.11
N ALA A 165 -22.16 15.44 20.02
CA ALA A 165 -21.46 14.18 19.88
C ALA A 165 -20.63 14.12 18.58
N ALA A 166 -21.23 14.50 17.46
CA ALA A 166 -20.54 14.53 16.17
C ALA A 166 -19.33 15.50 16.20
N ALA A 167 -19.50 16.70 16.75
CA ALA A 167 -18.44 17.72 16.83
C ALA A 167 -17.30 17.27 17.74
N LEU A 168 -17.61 16.78 18.95
CA LEU A 168 -16.60 16.35 19.91
C LEU A 168 -15.76 15.20 19.36
N TRP A 169 -16.41 14.11 18.93
CA TRP A 169 -15.70 12.91 18.49
C TRP A 169 -15.00 13.11 17.15
N SER A 170 -15.61 13.84 16.20
CA SER A 170 -14.92 14.17 14.94
C SER A 170 -13.73 15.11 15.18
N GLY A 171 -13.86 16.06 16.11
CA GLY A 171 -12.78 16.96 16.52
C GLY A 171 -11.62 16.22 17.16
N LEU A 172 -11.89 15.30 18.11
CA LEU A 172 -10.87 14.44 18.71
C LEU A 172 -10.20 13.54 17.68
N ALA A 173 -10.97 12.91 16.79
CA ALA A 173 -10.40 12.10 15.70
C ALA A 173 -9.51 12.95 14.78
N LEU A 174 -9.97 14.14 14.36
CA LEU A 174 -9.21 15.03 13.49
C LEU A 174 -7.93 15.53 14.16
N LEU A 175 -7.98 15.90 15.45
CA LEU A 175 -6.81 16.28 16.22
C LEU A 175 -5.78 15.14 16.29
N THR A 176 -6.23 13.93 16.60
CA THR A 176 -5.35 12.75 16.62
C THR A 176 -4.72 12.50 15.26
N VAL A 177 -5.48 12.63 14.16
CA VAL A 177 -4.95 12.53 12.79
C VAL A 177 -3.88 13.59 12.54
N LEU A 178 -4.11 14.84 12.91
CA LEU A 178 -3.14 15.92 12.72
C LEU A 178 -1.83 15.68 13.49
N LEU A 179 -1.91 15.12 14.70
CA LEU A 179 -0.74 14.76 15.50
C LEU A 179 0.04 13.57 14.92
N MET A 180 -0.67 12.63 14.29
CA MET A 180 -0.10 11.41 13.72
C MET A 180 0.61 11.65 12.38
N ILE A 181 0.16 12.63 11.60
CA ILE A 181 0.70 12.89 10.26
C ILE A 181 2.19 13.25 10.36
N PRO A 182 3.09 12.54 9.64
CA PRO A 182 4.50 12.86 9.62
C PRO A 182 4.75 14.09 8.73
N TRP A 183 4.61 15.29 9.28
CA TRP A 183 4.71 16.57 8.56
C TRP A 183 6.09 16.83 7.92
N TRP A 184 7.13 16.12 8.36
CA TRP A 184 8.48 16.21 7.76
C TRP A 184 8.59 15.47 6.41
N ARG A 185 7.60 14.68 6.02
CA ARG A 185 7.59 13.98 4.73
C ARG A 185 7.02 14.87 3.62
N PRO A 186 7.45 14.69 2.36
CA PRO A 186 6.88 15.40 1.21
C PRO A 186 5.35 15.36 1.18
N LEU A 187 4.74 16.52 0.92
CA LEU A 187 3.30 16.71 0.94
C LEU A 187 2.58 15.89 -0.12
N LEU A 188 3.19 15.76 -1.31
CA LEU A 188 2.70 14.95 -2.42
C LEU A 188 3.83 14.01 -2.86
N ARG A 189 3.55 12.70 -2.87
CA ARG A 189 4.38 11.68 -3.52
C ARG A 189 3.50 11.01 -4.55
N LEU A 190 3.64 11.47 -5.79
CA LEU A 190 2.93 10.92 -6.94
C LEU A 190 3.97 10.19 -7.78
N PHE A 191 3.90 8.85 -7.82
CA PHE A 191 4.66 8.01 -8.75
C PHE A 191 6.17 8.29 -8.85
N SER A 192 6.83 8.58 -7.71
CA SER A 192 8.26 8.88 -7.62
C SER A 192 9.01 7.87 -6.77
#